data_AF-A0A068RM43-F1
#
_entry.id   AF-A0A068RM43-F1
#
_cell.length_a   1.000
_cell.length_b   1.000
_cell.length_c   1.000
_cell.angle_alpha   90.00
_cell.angle_beta   90.00
_cell.angle_gamma   90.00
#
_symmetry.space_group_name_H-M   'P 1'
#
loop_
_entity.id
_entity.type
_entity.pdbx_description
1 polymer ?
#
loop_
_entity_poly.entity_id
_entity_poly.type
_entity_poly.pdbx_seq_one_letter_code
_entity_poly.pdbx_strand_id
1 'polypeptide(L)'
;MKFISLLSAVLAFALSAAYAKRERATLQFFPAPRRFPPEYRIHANLLESGTSHEIILRTKEPNWLAGYPEETRGVVDYTELPRGQYGAIINDNDAKGGDKTFRIDLARAGAEFHYEGTSVTDKYVDDLPADGYVRALNEDGY
;
A
#
# COMPACT_ATOMS: atom_id res chain seq x y z
N MET A 1 26.76 -19.67 -3.21
CA MET A 1 25.32 -20.01 -3.07
C MET A 1 24.62 -18.94 -2.21
N LYS A 2 24.00 -17.93 -2.83
CA LYS A 2 23.00 -17.03 -2.18
C LYS A 2 22.14 -16.42 -3.30
N PHE A 3 21.13 -17.17 -3.76
CA PHE A 3 20.19 -16.73 -4.81
C PHE A 3 18.75 -17.18 -4.45
N ILE A 4 18.38 -17.07 -3.17
CA ILE A 4 17.07 -17.57 -2.69
C ILE A 4 16.13 -16.43 -2.22
N SER A 5 16.60 -15.19 -2.02
CA SER A 5 15.77 -14.21 -1.29
C SER A 5 14.69 -13.45 -2.08
N LEU A 6 14.69 -13.39 -3.42
CA LEU A 6 13.62 -12.67 -4.15
C LEU A 6 12.40 -13.54 -4.47
N LEU A 7 12.58 -14.85 -4.65
CA LEU A 7 11.49 -15.72 -5.10
C LEU A 7 10.44 -15.96 -3.99
N SER A 8 10.83 -15.88 -2.72
CA SER A 8 9.93 -16.16 -1.59
C SER A 8 8.94 -15.03 -1.29
N ALA A 9 9.23 -13.77 -1.65
CA ALA A 9 8.29 -12.66 -1.45
C ALA A 9 7.17 -12.68 -2.52
N VAL A 10 7.53 -13.00 -3.77
CA VAL A 10 6.57 -13.14 -4.88
C VAL A 10 5.67 -14.37 -4.69
N LEU A 11 6.16 -15.43 -4.06
CA LEU A 11 5.39 -16.66 -3.85
C LEU A 11 4.33 -16.53 -2.74
N ALA A 12 4.43 -15.55 -1.84
CA ALA A 12 3.42 -15.34 -0.80
C ALA A 12 2.08 -14.88 -1.40
N PHE A 13 2.10 -13.93 -2.34
CA PHE A 13 0.90 -13.37 -2.95
C PHE A 13 0.13 -14.33 -3.88
N ALA A 14 0.77 -15.39 -4.38
CA ALA A 14 0.13 -16.31 -5.33
C ALA A 14 -0.86 -17.30 -4.68
N LEU A 15 -0.79 -17.51 -3.36
CA LEU A 15 -1.56 -18.57 -2.68
C LEU A 15 -2.87 -18.09 -2.04
N SER A 16 -3.07 -16.78 -1.85
CA SER A 16 -4.26 -16.24 -1.15
C SER A 16 -5.38 -15.76 -2.08
N ALA A 17 -5.12 -15.66 -3.40
CA ALA A 17 -6.05 -15.11 -4.39
C ALA A 17 -7.43 -15.81 -4.41
N ALA A 18 -7.50 -17.09 -4.01
CA ALA A 18 -8.76 -17.84 -3.96
C ALA A 18 -9.75 -17.34 -2.89
N TYR A 19 -9.28 -16.60 -1.88
CA TYR A 19 -10.10 -16.09 -0.77
C TYR A 19 -10.05 -14.57 -0.60
N ALA A 20 -9.32 -13.87 -1.47
CA ALA A 20 -9.25 -12.41 -1.43
C ALA A 20 -10.60 -11.80 -1.87
N LYS A 21 -11.13 -10.88 -1.06
CA LYS A 21 -12.20 -9.98 -1.45
C LYS A 21 -11.60 -8.86 -2.28
N ARG A 22 -12.23 -8.58 -3.43
CA ARG A 22 -11.88 -7.45 -4.29
C ARG A 22 -12.96 -6.39 -4.20
N GLU A 23 -12.59 -5.16 -3.89
CA GLU A 23 -13.52 -4.02 -3.93
C GLU A 23 -12.84 -2.74 -4.41
N ARG A 24 -13.64 -1.74 -4.78
CA ARG A 24 -13.12 -0.42 -5.13
C ARG A 24 -12.64 0.32 -3.88
N ALA A 25 -11.53 1.04 -4.02
CA ALA A 25 -10.97 1.83 -2.94
C ALA A 25 -10.39 3.17 -3.41
N THR A 26 -10.47 4.16 -2.52
CA THR A 26 -9.79 5.46 -2.66
C THR A 26 -8.70 5.56 -1.60
N LEU A 27 -7.48 5.88 -2.01
CA LEU A 27 -6.39 6.21 -1.10
C LEU A 27 -6.08 7.70 -1.16
N GLN A 28 -6.08 8.36 0.00
CA GLN A 28 -5.66 9.75 0.16
C GLN A 28 -4.31 9.80 0.87
N PHE A 29 -3.30 10.33 0.19
CA PHE A 29 -1.93 10.50 0.68
C PHE A 29 -1.80 11.82 1.40
N PHE A 30 -1.30 11.78 2.63
CA PHE A 30 -0.89 12.99 3.34
C PHE A 30 0.62 13.22 3.17
N PRO A 31 1.06 14.47 3.02
CA PRO A 31 2.47 14.79 2.87
C PRO A 31 3.26 14.30 4.09
N ALA A 32 4.30 13.52 3.84
CA ALA A 32 5.18 13.05 4.91
C ALA A 32 5.96 14.24 5.51
N PRO A 33 6.17 14.27 6.84
CA PRO A 33 7.06 15.24 7.45
C PRO A 33 8.47 15.10 6.87
N ARG A 34 9.21 16.21 6.74
CA ARG A 34 10.62 16.25 6.30
C ARG A 34 11.58 15.67 7.36
N ARG A 35 11.32 14.44 7.80
CA ARG A 35 12.13 13.64 8.73
C ARG A 35 12.45 12.31 8.04
N PHE A 36 13.66 11.80 8.25
CA PHE A 36 14.13 10.58 7.60
C PHE A 36 14.24 9.41 8.59
N PRO A 37 13.80 8.19 8.19
CA PRO A 37 13.06 7.90 6.96
C PRO A 37 11.64 8.49 6.98
N PRO A 38 11.07 8.86 5.82
CA PRO A 38 9.75 9.46 5.76
C PRO A 38 8.67 8.47 6.19
N GLU A 39 7.69 9.00 6.92
CA GLU A 39 6.48 8.31 7.36
C GLU A 39 5.27 8.91 6.62
N TYR A 40 4.61 8.09 5.83
CA TYR A 40 3.42 8.46 5.08
C TYR A 40 2.18 8.02 5.84
N ARG A 41 1.20 8.90 5.93
CA ARG A 41 -0.15 8.57 6.41
C ARG A 41 -1.05 8.54 5.19
N ILE A 42 -1.80 7.47 5.04
CA ILE A 42 -2.69 7.23 3.92
C ILE A 42 -4.05 6.86 4.47
N HIS A 43 -5.09 7.58 4.08
CA HIS A 43 -6.46 7.18 4.39
C HIS A 43 -6.98 6.31 3.26
N ALA A 44 -7.32 5.06 3.58
CA ALA A 44 -7.92 4.11 2.67
C ALA A 44 -9.42 4.01 2.93
N ASN A 45 -10.25 4.31 1.93
CA ASN A 45 -11.69 4.16 1.99
C ASN A 45 -12.11 3.01 1.07
N LEU A 46 -12.67 1.96 1.65
CA LEU A 46 -13.17 0.78 0.97
C LEU A 46 -14.67 0.98 0.70
N LEU A 47 -15.02 1.10 -0.58
CA LEU A 47 -16.31 1.68 -0.98
C LEU A 47 -17.49 0.72 -0.80
N GLU A 48 -17.29 -0.58 -0.96
CA GLU A 48 -18.38 -1.57 -0.89
C GLU A 48 -18.64 -1.99 0.54
N SER A 49 -17.58 -2.17 1.34
CA SER A 49 -17.69 -2.46 2.77
C SER A 49 -18.06 -1.22 3.60
N GLY A 50 -17.88 -0.01 3.06
CA GLY A 50 -18.11 1.24 3.78
C GLY A 50 -17.15 1.44 4.94
N THR A 51 -15.94 0.88 4.86
CA THR A 51 -14.94 0.94 5.92
C THR A 51 -13.80 1.89 5.57
N SER A 52 -13.28 2.56 6.58
CA SER A 52 -12.13 3.47 6.43
C SER A 52 -10.98 3.03 7.34
N HIS A 53 -9.76 3.13 6.82
CA HIS A 53 -8.54 2.74 7.49
C HIS A 53 -7.47 3.80 7.31
N GLU A 54 -6.61 3.94 8.31
CA GLU A 54 -5.36 4.66 8.16
C GLU A 54 -4.23 3.65 8.03
N ILE A 55 -3.47 3.79 6.94
CA ILE A 55 -2.24 3.06 6.67
C ILE A 55 -1.09 4.03 6.95
N ILE A 56 -0.23 3.66 7.89
CA ILE A 56 1.02 4.37 8.20
C ILE A 56 2.15 3.57 7.57
N LEU A 57 2.87 4.16 6.60
CA LEU A 57 4.00 3.55 5.92
C LEU A 57 5.29 4.24 6.29
N ARG A 58 6.22 3.50 6.88
CA ARG A 58 7.58 3.98 7.13
C ARG A 58 8.53 3.32 6.16
N THR A 59 8.99 4.10 5.18
CA THR A 59 9.94 3.62 4.17
C THR A 59 11.29 3.27 4.79
N LYS A 60 12.05 2.36 4.17
CA LYS A 60 13.41 2.01 4.61
C LYS A 60 14.49 2.82 3.89
N GLU A 61 14.10 3.55 2.86
CA GLU A 61 14.97 4.36 2.00
C GLU A 61 14.41 5.79 1.90
N PRO A 62 15.25 6.81 1.59
CA PRO A 62 14.84 8.22 1.56
C PRO A 62 14.05 8.59 0.28
N ASN A 63 12.98 7.85 -0.01
CA ASN A 63 12.16 8.03 -1.19
C ASN A 63 10.94 8.90 -0.87
N TRP A 64 10.62 9.81 -1.79
CA TRP A 64 9.49 10.73 -1.69
C TRP A 64 8.38 10.27 -2.63
N LEU A 65 7.28 9.75 -2.07
CA LEU A 65 6.09 9.33 -2.81
C LEU A 65 5.28 10.57 -3.19
N ALA A 66 4.57 11.17 -2.24
CA ALA A 66 3.77 12.38 -2.45
C ALA A 66 4.37 13.60 -1.72
N GLY A 67 4.68 14.66 -2.48
CA GLY A 67 5.21 15.93 -1.93
C GLY A 67 4.13 16.90 -1.44
N TYR A 68 2.88 16.63 -1.77
CA TYR A 68 1.67 17.36 -1.43
C TYR A 68 0.51 16.34 -1.30
N PRO A 69 -0.67 16.71 -0.76
CA PRO A 69 -1.79 15.79 -0.67
C PRO A 69 -2.21 15.28 -2.06
N GLU A 70 -2.34 13.96 -2.20
CA GLU A 70 -2.70 13.29 -3.45
C GLU A 70 -3.83 12.27 -3.21
N GLU A 71 -4.65 12.02 -4.23
CA GLU A 71 -5.70 11.01 -4.20
C GLU A 71 -5.51 10.04 -5.36
N THR A 72 -5.62 8.76 -5.07
CA THR A 72 -5.67 7.71 -6.09
C THR A 72 -6.89 6.83 -5.89
N ARG A 73 -7.45 6.40 -7.02
CA ARG A 73 -8.63 5.54 -7.09
C ARG A 73 -8.24 4.26 -7.78
N GLY A 74 -8.78 3.17 -7.28
CA GLY A 74 -8.37 1.87 -7.75
C GLY A 74 -9.16 0.78 -7.07
N VAL A 75 -8.47 -0.33 -6.86
CA VAL A 75 -9.02 -1.57 -6.36
C VAL A 75 -8.12 -2.11 -5.25
N VAL A 76 -8.74 -2.78 -4.31
CA VAL A 76 -8.06 -3.49 -3.24
C VAL A 76 -8.48 -4.94 -3.24
N ASP A 77 -7.50 -5.83 -3.11
CA ASP A 77 -7.67 -7.25 -2.82
C ASP A 77 -7.21 -7.53 -1.39
N TYR A 78 -8.05 -8.15 -0.56
CA TYR A 78 -7.71 -8.46 0.83
C TYR A 78 -8.35 -9.75 1.34
N THR A 79 -7.63 -10.50 2.16
CA THR A 79 -8.18 -11.72 2.79
C THR A 79 -8.91 -11.44 4.11
N GLU A 80 -8.41 -10.47 4.87
CA GLU A 80 -9.02 -9.95 6.10
C GLU A 80 -8.85 -8.43 6.18
N LEU A 81 -9.67 -7.76 6.98
CA LEU A 81 -9.54 -6.32 7.15
C LEU A 81 -8.15 -5.99 7.74
N PRO A 82 -7.40 -5.08 7.10
CA PRO A 82 -6.01 -4.84 7.45
C PRO A 82 -5.93 -4.15 8.81
N ARG A 83 -5.69 -4.87 9.89
CA ARG A 83 -5.41 -4.29 11.22
C ARG A 83 -4.09 -4.79 11.78
N GLY A 84 -3.24 -3.89 12.26
CA GLY A 84 -1.96 -4.20 12.88
C GLY A 84 -0.75 -3.96 11.99
N GLN A 85 0.37 -4.62 12.31
CA GLN A 85 1.66 -4.43 11.64
C GLN A 85 1.85 -5.38 10.45
N TYR A 86 2.49 -4.87 9.39
CA TYR A 86 2.74 -5.55 8.12
C TYR A 86 4.16 -5.22 7.61
N GLY A 87 4.74 -6.15 6.85
CA GLY A 87 5.76 -5.77 5.86
C GLY A 87 5.07 -5.10 4.68
N ALA A 88 5.66 -4.05 4.14
CA ALA A 88 5.09 -3.30 3.03
C ALA A 88 6.06 -3.19 1.85
N ILE A 89 5.53 -3.23 0.64
CA ILE A 89 6.24 -2.91 -0.61
C ILE A 89 5.41 -1.87 -1.35
N ILE A 90 6.08 -0.81 -1.81
CA ILE A 90 5.46 0.30 -2.51
C ILE A 90 6.05 0.35 -3.91
N ASN A 91 5.19 0.37 -4.93
CA ASN A 91 5.61 0.53 -6.31
C ASN A 91 4.78 1.67 -6.91
N ASP A 92 5.44 2.71 -7.41
CA ASP A 92 4.79 3.77 -8.17
C ASP A 92 5.55 3.91 -9.48
N ASN A 93 5.01 3.26 -10.50
CA ASN A 93 5.73 3.03 -11.74
C ASN A 93 4.85 3.25 -12.98
N ASP A 94 5.47 3.91 -13.95
CA ASP A 94 5.21 3.81 -15.38
C ASP A 94 5.51 2.38 -15.86
N ALA A 95 4.49 1.54 -15.95
CA ALA A 95 4.62 0.20 -16.48
C ALA A 95 5.01 0.25 -17.97
N LYS A 96 6.33 0.35 -18.28
CA LYS A 96 6.95 0.04 -19.58
C LYS A 96 6.10 0.46 -20.80
N GLY A 97 5.66 1.73 -20.85
CA GLY A 97 4.89 2.29 -21.97
C GLY A 97 3.36 2.22 -21.84
N GLY A 98 2.84 2.04 -20.63
CA GLY A 98 1.41 2.06 -20.29
C GLY A 98 1.01 3.23 -19.38
N ASP A 99 -0.22 3.16 -18.84
CA ASP A 99 -0.72 4.13 -17.86
C ASP A 99 0.05 4.04 -16.54
N LYS A 100 0.32 5.17 -15.88
CA LYS A 100 1.07 5.21 -14.62
C LYS A 100 0.25 4.57 -13.49
N THR A 101 0.78 3.52 -12.87
CA THR A 101 0.10 2.77 -11.80
C THR A 101 0.81 2.91 -10.46
N PHE A 102 0.02 3.01 -9.40
CA PHE A 102 0.46 2.95 -8.01
C PHE A 102 0.03 1.63 -7.38
N ARG A 103 0.92 1.02 -6.59
CA ARG A 103 0.69 -0.24 -5.89
C ARG A 103 1.21 -0.19 -4.45
N ILE A 104 0.42 -0.70 -3.52
CA ILE A 104 0.87 -1.03 -2.16
C ILE A 104 0.55 -2.49 -1.87
N ASP A 105 1.57 -3.23 -1.47
CA ASP A 105 1.44 -4.58 -0.97
C ASP A 105 1.72 -4.59 0.53
N LEU A 106 0.75 -4.98 1.36
CA LEU A 106 0.93 -5.23 2.79
C LEU A 106 0.77 -6.72 3.07
N ALA A 107 1.77 -7.32 3.70
CA ALA A 107 1.77 -8.74 4.00
C ALA A 107 2.24 -9.04 5.44
N ARG A 108 1.55 -9.98 6.07
CA ARG A 108 1.98 -10.67 7.29
C ARG A 108 1.47 -12.12 7.25
N ALA A 109 1.86 -12.93 8.22
CA ALA A 109 1.35 -14.30 8.32
C ALA A 109 -0.19 -14.30 8.40
N GLY A 110 -0.84 -14.88 7.39
CA GLY A 110 -2.30 -15.06 7.32
C GLY A 110 -3.10 -13.87 6.79
N ALA A 111 -2.47 -12.74 6.48
CA ALA A 111 -3.18 -11.54 6.04
C ALA A 111 -2.42 -10.78 4.96
N GLU A 112 -3.13 -10.50 3.87
CA GLU A 112 -2.61 -9.77 2.71
C GLU A 112 -3.60 -8.67 2.33
N PHE A 113 -3.04 -7.53 1.94
CA PHE A 113 -3.76 -6.39 1.39
C PHE A 113 -2.95 -5.88 0.21
N HIS A 114 -3.55 -5.90 -0.97
CA HIS A 114 -2.96 -5.44 -2.21
C HIS A 114 -3.83 -4.32 -2.76
N TYR A 115 -3.25 -3.13 -2.92
CA TYR A 115 -3.91 -2.01 -3.59
C TYR A 115 -3.25 -1.74 -4.93
N GLU A 116 -4.05 -1.50 -5.95
CA GLU A 116 -3.63 -1.03 -7.26
C GLU A 116 -4.52 0.15 -7.71
N GLY A 117 -3.91 1.25 -8.14
CA GLY A 117 -4.61 2.45 -8.59
C GLY A 117 -3.75 3.34 -9.49
N THR A 118 -4.18 4.58 -9.68
CA THR A 118 -3.42 5.59 -10.43
C THR A 118 -2.17 6.04 -9.67
N SER A 119 -1.06 6.26 -10.38
CA SER A 119 0.17 6.86 -9.85
C SER A 119 -0.07 8.15 -9.05
N VAL A 120 0.70 8.34 -7.97
CA VAL A 120 0.65 9.53 -7.11
C VAL A 120 1.95 10.33 -7.14
N THR A 121 2.88 9.96 -8.02
CA THR A 121 4.16 10.64 -8.17
C THR A 121 4.68 10.61 -9.60
N ASP A 122 5.41 11.66 -9.99
CA ASP A 122 6.13 11.67 -11.26
C ASP A 122 7.47 10.93 -11.19
N LYS A 123 7.84 10.44 -10.01
CA LYS A 123 9.09 9.70 -9.80
C LYS A 123 8.85 8.21 -9.93
N TYR A 124 9.82 7.55 -10.54
CA TYR A 124 9.88 6.09 -10.56
C TYR A 124 10.23 5.55 -9.17
N VAL A 125 9.35 4.71 -8.62
CA VAL A 125 9.54 4.02 -7.35
C VAL A 125 9.33 2.53 -7.57
N ASP A 126 10.41 1.76 -7.56
CA ASP A 126 10.36 0.32 -7.78
C ASP A 126 10.56 -0.44 -6.48
N ASP A 127 9.55 -1.24 -6.13
CA ASP A 127 9.51 -2.17 -5.00
C ASP A 127 10.20 -1.62 -3.73
N LEU A 128 9.87 -0.38 -3.37
CA LEU A 128 10.41 0.31 -2.21
C LEU A 128 9.94 -0.40 -0.92
N PRO A 129 10.85 -0.96 -0.12
CA PRO A 129 10.46 -1.64 1.10
C PRO A 129 10.09 -0.63 2.20
N ALA A 130 9.03 -0.97 2.95
CA ALA A 130 8.53 -0.21 4.07
C ALA A 130 8.04 -1.13 5.19
N ASP A 131 7.86 -0.55 6.38
CA ASP A 131 7.05 -1.15 7.44
C ASP A 131 5.67 -0.47 7.42
N GLY A 132 4.60 -1.27 7.48
CA GLY A 132 3.23 -0.80 7.44
C GLY A 132 2.51 -1.02 8.77
N TYR A 133 1.70 -0.05 9.19
CA TYR A 133 0.76 -0.22 10.28
C TYR A 133 -0.63 0.25 9.84
N VAL A 134 -1.63 -0.61 9.99
CA VAL A 134 -3.00 -0.29 9.61
C VAL A 134 -3.91 -0.28 10.82
N ARG A 135 -4.72 0.76 10.93
CA ARG A 135 -5.76 0.89 11.95
C ARG A 135 -7.07 1.35 11.34
N ALA A 136 -8.19 0.96 11.94
CA ALA A 136 -9.47 1.51 11.55
C ALA A 136 -9.51 3.01 11.84
N LEU A 137 -10.04 3.78 10.89
CA LEU A 137 -10.58 5.11 11.16
C LEU A 137 -12.01 4.87 11.57
N ASN A 138 -12.26 4.73 12.87
CA ASN A 138 -13.64 4.77 13.34
C ASN A 138 -14.15 6.20 13.10
N GLU A 139 -15.37 6.36 12.60
CA GLU A 139 -16.16 7.59 12.75
C GLU A 139 -16.55 7.81 14.22
N ASP A 140 -15.57 7.78 15.13
CA ASP A 140 -15.81 8.08 16.54
C ASP A 140 -15.44 9.55 16.78
N GLY A 141 -16.39 10.41 16.42
CA GLY A 141 -16.78 11.57 17.22
C GLY A 141 -15.89 12.81 17.20
N TYR A 142 -16.26 13.77 16.36
CA TYR A 142 -16.42 15.15 16.82
C TYR A 142 -17.90 15.53 16.77
#